data_AF-A0A5S3WW94-F1
#
_entry.id   AF-A0A5S3WW94-F1
#
_cell.length_a   1.000
_cell.length_b   1.000
_cell.length_c   1.000
_cell.angle_alpha   90.00
_cell.angle_beta   90.00
_cell.angle_gamma   90.00
#
_symmetry.space_group_name_H-M   'P 1'
#
loop_
_entity.id
_entity.type
_entity.pdbx_description
1 polymer ?
#
loop_
_entity_poly.entity_id
_entity_poly.type
_entity_poly.pdbx_seq_one_letter_code
_entity_poly.pdbx_strand_id
1 'polypeptide(L)'
;MAIYIQLILACFVLVSGYSYAAPDVEKKAIETAAKSYLISQIEVRPELMKKVADDELVKRTYWEDPQGKEFVMDMNKQGLIKLAAEYNLSGTRFVARPKVELRILDVDKRVATVKLITDEWIDYMHLYKTASGEWQILNVLWQFHQIQKHKSDR
;
A
#
# COMPACT_ATOMS: atom_id res chain seq x y z
N MET A 1 -47.25 -13.43 45.42
CA MET A 1 -46.77 -12.13 44.91
C MET A 1 -45.29 -11.99 45.29
N ALA A 2 -44.43 -12.78 44.64
CA ALA A 2 -42.98 -12.65 44.69
C ALA A 2 -42.55 -12.61 43.23
N ILE A 3 -42.56 -11.37 42.74
CA ILE A 3 -42.56 -10.95 41.35
C ILE A 3 -41.15 -11.17 40.80
N TYR A 4 -41.05 -11.92 39.69
CA TYR A 4 -40.17 -11.68 38.54
C TYR A 4 -38.90 -10.81 38.77
N ILE A 5 -37.92 -11.25 39.57
CA ILE A 5 -36.60 -10.58 39.67
C ILE A 5 -35.47 -11.62 39.63
N GLN A 6 -35.48 -12.52 38.64
CA GLN A 6 -34.30 -13.36 38.35
C GLN A 6 -33.99 -13.49 36.85
N LEU A 7 -34.57 -12.63 36.01
CA LEU A 7 -34.44 -12.71 34.56
C LEU A 7 -33.85 -11.45 33.91
N ILE A 8 -33.06 -10.67 34.65
CA ILE A 8 -32.40 -9.48 34.12
C ILE A 8 -31.00 -9.39 34.73
N LEU A 9 -30.02 -10.11 34.17
CA LEU A 9 -28.62 -9.64 33.98
C LEU A 9 -27.73 -10.74 33.35
N ALA A 10 -28.15 -11.30 32.22
CA ALA A 10 -27.24 -12.12 31.41
C ALA A 10 -27.31 -11.72 29.93
N CYS A 11 -27.47 -10.42 29.67
CA CYS A 11 -27.00 -9.84 28.41
C CYS A 11 -25.60 -9.30 28.68
N PHE A 12 -24.61 -10.20 28.82
CA PHE A 12 -23.23 -9.83 28.56
C PHE A 12 -23.19 -9.54 27.06
N VAL A 13 -23.53 -8.30 26.71
CA VAL A 13 -23.29 -7.77 25.38
C VAL A 13 -21.79 -7.91 25.21
N LEU A 14 -21.38 -8.92 24.43
CA LEU A 14 -20.09 -8.95 23.79
C LEU A 14 -20.09 -7.74 22.84
N VAL A 15 -19.93 -6.54 23.41
CA VAL A 15 -19.43 -5.39 22.69
C VAL A 15 -18.00 -5.79 22.39
N SER A 16 -17.81 -6.48 21.27
CA SER A 16 -16.52 -6.54 20.60
C SER A 16 -16.13 -5.09 20.43
N GLY A 17 -15.31 -4.62 21.38
CA GLY A 17 -14.73 -3.29 21.33
C GLY A 17 -13.93 -3.24 20.04
N TYR A 18 -14.50 -2.65 19.00
CA TYR A 18 -13.72 -2.16 17.89
C TYR A 18 -12.87 -1.04 18.48
N SER A 19 -11.69 -1.39 18.98
CA SER A 19 -10.68 -0.41 19.36
C SER A 19 -10.33 0.38 18.11
N TYR A 20 -10.98 1.54 17.94
CA TYR A 20 -10.49 2.58 17.07
C TYR A 20 -9.16 3.04 17.68
N ALA A 21 -8.06 2.72 17.00
CA ALA A 21 -6.79 3.36 17.33
C ALA A 21 -6.98 4.88 17.18
N ALA A 22 -6.26 5.65 18.00
CA ALA A 22 -6.27 7.11 17.86
C ALA A 22 -5.92 7.48 16.41
N PRO A 23 -6.60 8.46 15.79
CA PRO A 23 -6.42 8.80 14.38
C PRO A 23 -4.96 8.98 13.94
N ASP A 24 -4.09 9.47 14.84
CA ASP A 24 -2.67 9.68 14.56
C ASP A 24 -1.85 8.37 14.53
N VAL A 25 -2.21 7.38 15.36
CA VAL A 25 -1.58 6.05 15.35
C VAL A 25 -1.93 5.33 14.05
N GLU A 26 -3.19 5.42 13.64
CA GLU A 26 -3.68 4.79 12.41
C GLU A 26 -2.99 5.38 11.18
N LYS A 27 -2.96 6.72 11.07
CA LYS A 27 -2.24 7.42 9.99
C LYS A 27 -0.77 7.01 9.94
N LYS A 28 -0.09 6.95 11.08
CA LYS A 28 1.33 6.53 11.13
C LYS A 28 1.53 5.09 10.66
N ALA A 29 0.60 4.18 10.96
CA ALA A 29 0.66 2.80 10.48
C ALA A 29 0.48 2.72 8.96
N ILE A 30 -0.47 3.46 8.40
CA ILE A 30 -0.68 3.60 6.94
C ILE A 30 0.57 4.17 6.27
N GLU A 31 1.12 5.27 6.80
CA GLU A 31 2.35 5.86 6.28
C GLU A 31 3.52 4.89 6.30
N THR A 32 3.66 4.12 7.38
CA THR A 32 4.72 3.13 7.53
C THR A 32 4.59 2.06 6.45
N ALA A 33 3.41 1.47 6.28
CA ALA A 33 3.17 0.44 5.26
C ALA A 33 3.46 0.96 3.83
N ALA A 34 2.94 2.14 3.49
CA ALA A 34 3.15 2.73 2.17
C ALA A 34 4.60 3.21 1.92
N LYS A 35 5.31 3.74 2.92
CA LYS A 35 6.74 4.07 2.78
C LYS A 35 7.61 2.82 2.68
N SER A 36 7.29 1.76 3.43
CA SER A 36 8.00 0.48 3.40
C SER A 36 8.01 -0.16 2.00
N TYR A 37 6.95 0.02 1.21
CA TYR A 37 6.91 -0.37 -0.20
C TYR A 37 8.05 0.26 -1.02
N LEU A 38 8.31 1.57 -0.88
CA LEU A 38 9.40 2.23 -1.60
C LEU A 38 10.76 1.92 -0.98
N ILE A 39 10.85 1.95 0.36
CA ILE A 39 12.07 1.66 1.10
C ILE A 39 12.59 0.26 0.77
N SER A 40 11.71 -0.73 0.60
CA SER A 40 12.13 -2.08 0.20
C SER A 40 12.85 -2.14 -1.14
N GLN A 41 12.55 -1.23 -2.07
CA GLN A 41 13.22 -1.15 -3.37
C GLN A 41 14.52 -0.35 -3.27
N ILE A 42 14.55 0.71 -2.46
CA ILE A 42 15.74 1.53 -2.22
C ILE A 42 16.81 0.72 -1.48
N GLU A 43 16.45 0.07 -0.38
CA GLU A 43 17.36 -0.64 0.53
C GLU A 43 17.55 -2.12 0.17
N VAL A 44 16.94 -2.58 -0.92
CA VAL A 44 17.01 -3.97 -1.39
C VAL A 44 16.53 -4.97 -0.31
N ARG A 45 15.30 -4.78 0.17
CA ARG A 45 14.68 -5.56 1.26
C ARG A 45 13.41 -6.30 0.79
N PRO A 46 13.54 -7.41 0.05
CA PRO A 46 12.39 -8.16 -0.47
C PRO A 46 11.44 -8.66 0.62
N GLU A 47 11.94 -9.01 1.81
CA GLU A 47 11.09 -9.44 2.95
C GLU A 47 10.18 -8.31 3.45
N LEU A 48 10.64 -7.06 3.37
CA LEU A 48 9.80 -5.91 3.72
C LEU A 48 8.68 -5.72 2.70
N MET A 49 8.98 -5.84 1.40
CA MET A 49 7.98 -5.83 0.33
C MET A 49 6.94 -6.93 0.55
N LYS A 50 7.40 -8.17 0.85
CA LYS A 50 6.54 -9.32 1.12
C LYS A 50 5.57 -9.08 2.27
N LYS A 51 6.02 -8.38 3.32
CA LYS A 51 5.19 -8.06 4.48
C LYS A 51 4.07 -7.07 4.15
N VAL A 52 4.38 -6.01 3.41
CA VAL A 52 3.44 -4.89 3.18
C VAL A 52 2.56 -5.06 1.94
N ALA A 53 2.90 -5.96 1.03
CA ALA A 53 2.07 -6.32 -0.11
C ALA A 53 1.10 -7.45 0.26
N ASP A 54 -0.19 -7.28 -0.05
CA ASP A 54 -1.17 -8.36 0.00
C ASP A 54 -0.88 -9.41 -1.09
N ASP A 55 -1.27 -10.67 -0.86
CA ASP A 55 -1.06 -11.76 -1.83
C ASP A 55 -1.79 -11.52 -3.16
N GLU A 56 -2.94 -10.82 -3.12
CA GLU A 56 -3.73 -10.41 -4.29
C GLU A 56 -3.33 -9.03 -4.82
N LEU A 57 -2.21 -8.46 -4.38
CA LEU A 57 -1.77 -7.14 -4.84
C LEU A 57 -1.55 -7.14 -6.35
N VAL A 58 -2.09 -6.12 -7.02
CA VAL A 58 -1.69 -5.79 -8.40
C VAL A 58 -1.27 -4.32 -8.55
N LYS A 59 -0.05 -4.12 -9.06
CA LYS A 59 0.47 -2.83 -9.54
C LYS A 59 0.18 -2.69 -11.03
N ARG A 60 -0.37 -1.56 -11.47
CA ARG A 60 -0.75 -1.32 -12.87
C ARG A 60 -0.35 0.06 -13.36
N THR A 61 -0.11 0.17 -14.66
CA THR A 61 0.01 1.45 -15.38
C THR A 61 -0.47 1.28 -16.81
N TYR A 62 -0.70 2.39 -17.51
CA TYR A 62 -0.81 2.39 -18.96
C TYR A 62 0.60 2.42 -19.57
N TRP A 63 0.75 1.88 -20.76
CA TRP A 63 2.00 1.88 -21.51
C TRP A 63 1.72 1.93 -23.00
N GLU A 64 2.60 2.56 -23.76
CA GLU A 64 2.54 2.64 -25.22
C GLU A 64 3.54 1.66 -25.85
N ASP A 65 3.06 0.85 -26.79
CA ASP A 65 3.92 0.00 -27.62
C ASP A 65 4.63 0.81 -28.72
N PRO A 66 5.62 0.23 -29.45
CA PRO A 66 6.36 0.95 -30.48
C PRO A 66 5.50 1.38 -31.69
N GLN A 67 4.27 0.88 -31.80
CA GLN A 67 3.30 1.24 -32.84
C GLN A 67 2.34 2.36 -32.37
N GLY A 68 2.50 2.85 -31.13
CA GLY A 68 1.67 3.90 -30.56
C GLY A 68 0.36 3.38 -29.93
N LYS A 69 0.22 2.07 -29.73
CA LYS A 69 -0.98 1.48 -29.11
C LYS A 69 -0.80 1.39 -27.60
N GLU A 70 -1.78 1.91 -26.87
CA GLU A 70 -1.83 1.80 -25.42
C GLU A 70 -2.31 0.41 -24.95
N PHE A 71 -1.70 -0.07 -23.87
CA PHE A 71 -2.11 -1.26 -23.15
C PHE A 71 -1.84 -1.11 -21.65
N VAL A 72 -2.42 -1.99 -20.84
CA VAL A 72 -2.18 -2.02 -19.39
C VAL A 72 -1.03 -2.98 -19.11
N MET A 73 -0.01 -2.48 -18.43
CA MET A 73 1.02 -3.31 -17.80
C MET A 73 0.63 -3.58 -16.35
N ASP A 74 0.86 -4.81 -15.89
CA ASP A 74 0.65 -5.17 -14.49
C ASP A 74 1.83 -5.94 -13.88
N MET A 75 1.85 -5.97 -12.54
CA MET A 75 2.83 -6.68 -11.74
C MET A 75 2.19 -7.12 -10.42
N ASN A 76 2.28 -8.41 -10.13
CA ASN A 76 1.76 -8.99 -8.89
C ASN A 76 2.77 -8.89 -7.72
N LYS A 77 2.39 -9.38 -6.54
CA LYS A 77 3.26 -9.42 -5.35
C LYS A 77 4.62 -10.08 -5.61
N GLN A 78 4.66 -11.24 -6.29
CA GLN A 78 5.94 -11.92 -6.56
C GLN A 78 6.85 -11.07 -7.44
N GLY A 79 6.28 -10.41 -8.46
CA GLY A 79 7.00 -9.45 -9.29
C GLY A 79 7.57 -8.28 -8.48
N LEU A 80 6.81 -7.73 -7.53
CA LEU A 80 7.29 -6.68 -6.63
C LEU A 80 8.38 -7.15 -5.68
N ILE A 81 8.27 -8.37 -5.14
CA ILE A 81 9.33 -8.94 -4.27
C ILE A 81 10.61 -9.09 -5.07
N LYS A 82 10.53 -9.60 -6.30
CA LYS A 82 11.67 -9.69 -7.21
C LYS A 82 12.25 -8.30 -7.52
N LEU A 83 11.39 -7.32 -7.83
CA LEU A 83 11.80 -5.94 -8.07
C LEU A 83 12.54 -5.37 -6.85
N ALA A 84 12.02 -5.58 -5.64
CA ALA A 84 12.67 -5.15 -4.40
C ALA A 84 14.02 -5.85 -4.15
N ALA A 85 14.20 -7.08 -4.63
CA ALA A 85 15.47 -7.80 -4.52
C ALA A 85 16.52 -7.35 -5.56
N GLU A 86 16.08 -6.86 -6.72
CA GLU A 86 16.97 -6.70 -7.89
C GLU A 86 17.17 -5.26 -8.33
N TYR A 87 16.14 -4.40 -8.20
CA TYR A 87 16.09 -3.10 -8.86
C TYR A 87 17.32 -2.25 -8.57
N ASN A 88 17.64 -2.08 -7.29
CA ASN A 88 18.74 -1.23 -6.81
C ASN A 88 19.98 -1.99 -6.33
N LEU A 89 20.23 -3.21 -6.81
CA LEU A 89 21.41 -3.99 -6.40
C LEU A 89 22.75 -3.26 -6.60
N SER A 90 22.86 -2.47 -7.67
CA SER A 90 24.06 -1.66 -7.94
C SER A 90 24.13 -0.37 -7.12
N GLY A 91 23.07 -0.01 -6.39
CA GLY A 91 22.97 1.24 -5.64
C GLY A 91 22.80 2.50 -6.51
N THR A 92 22.56 2.35 -7.82
CA THR A 92 22.54 3.48 -8.78
C THR A 92 21.15 3.86 -9.28
N ARG A 93 20.08 3.18 -8.85
CA ARG A 93 18.71 3.49 -9.31
C ARG A 93 18.09 4.71 -8.64
N PHE A 94 18.63 5.10 -7.49
CA PHE A 94 18.13 6.24 -6.73
C PHE A 94 19.26 7.25 -6.53
N VAL A 95 18.90 8.54 -6.53
CA VAL A 95 19.83 9.59 -6.09
C VAL A 95 20.17 9.41 -4.60
N ALA A 96 21.27 10.00 -4.14
CA ALA A 96 21.75 9.82 -2.76
C ALA A 96 20.72 10.20 -1.68
N ARG A 97 19.77 11.09 -2.00
CA ARG A 97 18.65 11.49 -1.14
C ARG A 97 17.36 11.45 -1.96
N PRO A 98 16.77 10.27 -2.18
CA PRO A 98 15.59 10.16 -3.01
C PRO A 98 14.42 10.88 -2.36
N LYS A 99 13.59 11.54 -3.16
CA LYS A 99 12.34 12.11 -2.70
C LYS A 99 11.39 10.98 -2.29
N VAL A 100 10.89 11.07 -1.06
CA VAL A 100 9.85 10.16 -0.52
C VAL A 100 8.79 11.01 0.15
N GLU A 101 7.87 11.55 -0.65
CA GLU A 101 6.71 12.30 -0.16
C GLU A 101 5.47 11.41 -0.18
N LEU A 102 4.67 11.47 0.88
CA LEU A 102 3.45 10.67 1.02
C LEU A 102 2.31 11.56 1.45
N ARG A 103 1.15 11.41 0.80
CA ARG A 103 -0.11 12.05 1.17
C ARG A 103 -1.18 11.00 1.37
N ILE A 104 -1.74 10.92 2.57
CA ILE A 104 -2.97 10.14 2.80
C ILE A 104 -4.12 10.97 2.23
N LEU A 105 -4.80 10.44 1.22
CA LEU A 105 -5.91 11.13 0.54
C LEU A 105 -7.23 10.90 1.25
N ASP A 106 -7.44 9.68 1.78
CA ASP A 106 -8.63 9.31 2.52
C ASP A 106 -8.37 8.10 3.43
N VAL A 107 -9.13 8.02 4.52
CA VAL A 107 -9.18 6.87 5.42
C VAL A 107 -10.63 6.64 5.84
N ASP A 108 -11.20 5.50 5.45
CA ASP A 108 -12.51 5.05 5.93
C ASP A 108 -12.35 3.72 6.67
N LYS A 109 -12.37 3.79 8.01
CA LYS A 109 -12.28 2.65 8.92
C LYS A 109 -11.06 1.76 8.67
N ARG A 110 -11.21 0.73 7.84
CA ARG A 110 -10.21 -0.31 7.54
C ARG A 110 -9.61 -0.16 6.14
N VAL A 111 -9.94 0.88 5.39
CA VAL A 111 -9.35 1.15 4.07
C VAL A 111 -8.74 2.54 4.01
N ALA A 112 -7.71 2.71 3.19
CA ALA A 112 -7.04 3.98 2.99
C ALA A 112 -6.58 4.14 1.55
N THR A 113 -6.62 5.38 1.05
CA THR A 113 -6.03 5.76 -0.24
C THR A 113 -4.85 6.68 0.00
N VAL A 114 -3.71 6.37 -0.60
CA VAL A 114 -2.45 7.09 -0.40
C VAL A 114 -1.87 7.47 -1.76
N LYS A 115 -1.30 8.67 -1.85
CA LYS A 115 -0.43 9.08 -2.94
C LYS A 115 1.02 9.11 -2.45
N LEU A 116 1.86 8.25 -3.00
CA LEU A 116 3.30 8.30 -2.85
C LEU A 116 3.90 9.05 -4.05
N ILE A 117 4.89 9.91 -3.79
CA ILE A 117 5.52 10.78 -4.78
C ILE A 117 7.03 10.63 -4.64
N THR A 118 7.67 10.23 -5.74
CA THR A 118 9.13 10.11 -5.85
C THR A 118 9.68 11.22 -6.76
N ASP A 119 10.98 11.17 -7.03
CA ASP A 119 11.64 12.07 -7.97
C ASP A 119 11.10 11.93 -9.41
N GLU A 120 10.71 10.72 -9.81
CA GLU A 120 10.40 10.41 -11.21
C GLU A 120 8.97 9.95 -11.45
N TRP A 121 8.26 9.45 -10.44
CA TRP A 121 6.91 8.93 -10.58
C TRP A 121 6.01 9.21 -9.37
N ILE A 122 4.73 8.88 -9.54
CA ILE A 122 3.75 8.77 -8.46
C ILE A 122 3.22 7.34 -8.39
N ASP A 123 2.80 6.93 -7.22
CA ASP A 123 1.99 5.73 -6.97
C ASP A 123 0.71 6.17 -6.21
N TYR A 124 -0.46 5.85 -6.74
CA TYR A 124 -1.73 5.84 -6.01
C TYR A 124 -1.96 4.45 -5.46
N MET A 125 -2.05 4.33 -4.14
CA MET A 125 -2.07 3.06 -3.43
C MET A 125 -3.38 2.92 -2.68
N HIS A 126 -4.02 1.76 -2.80
CA HIS A 126 -5.14 1.37 -1.95
C HIS A 126 -4.65 0.36 -0.93
N LEU A 127 -4.83 0.68 0.35
CA LEU A 127 -4.44 -0.15 1.47
C LEU A 127 -5.68 -0.58 2.25
N TYR A 128 -5.57 -1.72 2.92
CA TYR A 128 -6.55 -2.14 3.91
C TYR A 128 -5.87 -2.66 5.17
N LYS A 129 -6.57 -2.56 6.29
CA LYS A 129 -6.15 -3.12 7.57
C LYS A 129 -6.64 -4.56 7.67
N THR A 130 -5.73 -5.51 7.82
CA THR A 130 -6.02 -6.94 8.00
C THR A 130 -6.74 -7.20 9.32
N ALA A 131 -7.25 -8.42 9.51
CA ALA A 131 -7.84 -8.84 10.78
C ALA A 131 -6.81 -8.86 11.94
N SER A 132 -5.52 -9.04 11.63
CA SER A 132 -4.42 -8.95 12.61
C SER A 132 -4.01 -7.51 12.93
N GLY A 133 -4.61 -6.52 12.27
CA GLY A 133 -4.35 -5.10 12.50
C GLY A 133 -3.17 -4.52 11.71
N GLU A 134 -2.58 -5.28 10.78
CA GLU A 134 -1.52 -4.80 9.89
C GLU A 134 -2.11 -4.12 8.65
N TRP A 135 -1.45 -3.10 8.13
CA TRP A 135 -1.84 -2.48 6.86
C TRP A 135 -1.09 -3.13 5.71
N GLN A 136 -1.84 -3.57 4.71
CA GLN A 136 -1.30 -4.13 3.48
C GLN A 136 -1.84 -3.38 2.27
N ILE A 137 -1.01 -3.33 1.24
CA ILE A 137 -1.30 -2.71 -0.05
C ILE A 137 -2.00 -3.74 -0.91
N LEU A 138 -3.13 -3.36 -1.51
CA LEU A 138 -3.92 -4.22 -2.39
C LEU A 138 -3.85 -3.77 -3.85
N ASN A 139 -3.77 -2.46 -4.11
CA ASN A 139 -3.66 -1.94 -5.47
C ASN A 139 -2.63 -0.82 -5.54
N VAL A 140 -1.91 -0.74 -6.65
CA VAL A 140 -1.03 0.38 -6.97
C VAL A 140 -1.27 0.82 -8.42
N LEU A 141 -1.73 2.05 -8.65
CA LEU A 141 -1.76 2.68 -9.96
C LEU A 141 -0.61 3.69 -10.02
N TRP A 142 0.26 3.59 -11.03
CA TRP A 142 1.46 4.43 -11.08
C TRP A 142 1.65 5.12 -12.42
N GLN A 143 2.40 6.23 -12.41
CA GLN A 143 2.88 6.88 -13.64
C GLN A 143 4.14 7.71 -13.40
N PHE A 144 4.98 7.85 -14.43
CA PHE A 144 6.03 8.86 -14.43
C PHE A 144 5.45 10.29 -14.38
N HIS A 145 6.19 11.23 -13.81
CA HIS A 145 5.88 12.67 -13.92
C HIS A 145 5.99 13.12 -15.38
N GLN A 146 7.01 12.63 -16.09
CA GLN A 146 7.17 12.83 -17.53
C GLN A 146 6.43 11.70 -18.27
N ILE A 147 5.17 11.91 -18.61
CA ILE A 147 4.31 10.89 -19.21
C ILE A 147 4.85 10.29 -20.52
N GLN A 148 5.70 11.03 -21.25
CA GLN A 148 6.35 10.54 -22.47
C GLN A 148 7.36 9.40 -22.23
N LYS A 149 7.68 9.09 -20.97
CA LYS A 149 8.47 7.92 -20.57
C LYS A 149 7.66 6.62 -20.58
N HIS A 150 6.32 6.68 -20.74
CA HIS A 150 5.45 5.50 -20.81
C HIS A 150 5.37 4.88 -22.19
N LYS A 151 6.52 4.59 -22.77
CA LYS A 151 6.61 3.98 -24.10
C LYS A 151 7.85 3.12 -24.21
N SER A 152 7.75 2.10 -25.05
CA SER A 152 8.91 1.28 -25.43
C SER A 152 9.72 1.97 -26.53
N ASP A 153 11.04 2.00 -26.40
CA ASP A 153 11.95 2.56 -27.42
C ASP A 153 12.15 1.62 -28.63
N ARG A 154 11.66 0.37 -28.56
CA ARG A 154 11.81 -0.68 -29.58
C ARG A 154 10.65 -1.64 -29.63
#